data_AF-A0A7V0VXZ2-F1
#
_entry.id   AF-A0A7V0VXZ2-F1
#
_cell.length_a   1.000
_cell.length_b   1.000
_cell.length_c   1.000
_cell.angle_alpha   90.00
_cell.angle_beta   90.00
_cell.angle_gamma   90.00
#
_symmetry.space_group_name_H-M   'P 1'
#
loop_
_entity.id
_entity.type
_entity.pdbx_description
1 polymer ?
#
loop_
_entity_poly.entity_id
_entity_poly.type
_entity_poly.pdbx_seq_one_letter_code
_entity_poly.pdbx_strand_id
1 'polypeptide(L)'
;MIYPETDTISNIELSDDDIEFIDRIVEEIGRGEESVIPILQAIQDRYRYLPEPILKRVCEITDITPSQIIGVSTFYTQFRHRPVGKHIINVCHGTACHVKGSVSIQDAFCRQLRLSENIDTDPEGIFTIQKVACLGCCTLAPVVQIDGITYGHLTPDTVPKVLDDFLSSSYKLSHKSELDDGLIISEGEEKGEIRLGLGSCCIAKGSDKVRSELIKSVQKHKIRAKIKRVGCVGICHQTPLVEVVMPNKRSYLYAKVTPEDVESIVLRHFKPKGVFRKIANITSKIIDKALTDESWEPITRYSISVRDPHVSAFLEKQKHIATEYAGSISPTDLDEYLENGGFIALKKCLTELN
;
A
#
# COMPACT_ATOMS: atom_id res chain seq x y z
N MET A 1 21.22 -9.38 -30.10
CA MET A 1 19.76 -9.28 -30.17
C MET A 1 19.43 -8.02 -30.91
N ILE A 2 18.88 -8.18 -32.12
CA ILE A 2 18.59 -7.13 -33.08
C ILE A 2 17.28 -6.49 -32.64
N TYR A 3 17.29 -5.22 -32.29
CA TYR A 3 16.04 -4.45 -32.13
C TYR A 3 15.35 -4.44 -33.49
N PRO A 4 14.05 -4.76 -33.60
CA PRO A 4 13.32 -4.48 -34.82
C PRO A 4 13.32 -2.96 -35.00
N GLU A 5 13.75 -2.49 -36.18
CA GLU A 5 13.63 -1.10 -36.61
C GLU A 5 12.16 -0.68 -36.46
N THR A 6 11.87 0.08 -35.40
CA THR A 6 10.60 0.80 -35.28
C THR A 6 10.82 2.18 -35.86
N ASP A 7 10.64 2.28 -37.17
CA ASP A 7 10.37 3.52 -37.91
C ASP A 7 9.07 4.15 -37.39
N THR A 8 9.15 4.84 -36.24
CA THR A 8 8.29 5.94 -35.75
C THR A 8 8.59 6.24 -34.28
N ILE A 9 9.87 6.46 -33.93
CA ILE A 9 10.17 7.28 -32.75
C ILE A 9 10.20 8.70 -33.27
N SER A 10 9.13 9.45 -33.02
CA SER A 10 9.10 10.90 -33.20
C SER A 10 10.39 11.49 -32.65
N ASN A 11 11.16 12.19 -33.50
CA ASN A 11 12.24 13.07 -33.07
C ASN A 11 11.64 14.13 -32.14
N ILE A 12 11.59 13.83 -30.84
CA ILE A 12 11.23 14.80 -29.81
C ILE A 12 12.47 15.69 -29.68
N GLU A 13 12.43 16.85 -30.32
CA GLU A 13 13.39 17.91 -30.04
C GLU A 13 13.19 18.37 -28.59
N LEU A 14 14.30 18.50 -27.85
CA LEU A 14 14.30 19.00 -26.48
C LEU A 14 13.73 20.43 -26.47
N SER A 15 12.63 20.65 -25.74
CA SER A 15 12.14 22.00 -25.51
C SER A 15 12.94 22.71 -24.41
N ASP A 16 12.87 24.04 -24.36
CA ASP A 16 13.52 24.82 -23.29
C ASP A 16 13.03 24.40 -21.89
N ASP A 17 11.76 24.04 -21.76
CA ASP A 17 11.16 23.53 -20.51
C ASP A 17 11.70 22.14 -20.13
N ASP A 18 11.99 21.27 -21.10
CA ASP A 18 12.62 19.98 -20.84
C ASP A 18 14.05 20.15 -20.34
N ILE A 19 14.80 21.10 -20.91
CA ILE A 19 16.16 21.43 -20.49
C ILE A 19 16.16 21.98 -19.07
N GLU A 20 15.30 22.98 -18.78
CA GLU A 20 15.18 23.56 -17.44
C GLU A 20 14.80 22.51 -16.39
N PHE A 21 13.88 21.60 -16.75
CA PHE A 21 13.52 20.49 -15.88
C PHE A 21 14.70 19.57 -15.56
N ILE A 22 15.48 19.16 -16.57
CA ILE A 22 16.61 18.24 -16.39
C ILE A 22 17.72 18.90 -15.57
N ASP A 23 18.05 20.14 -15.90
CA ASP A 23 19.10 20.89 -15.20
C ASP A 23 18.74 21.05 -13.70
N ARG A 24 17.47 21.33 -13.39
CA ARG A 24 16.97 21.41 -12.01
C ARG A 24 17.07 20.09 -11.25
N ILE A 25 16.59 18.97 -11.82
CA ILE A 25 16.63 17.68 -11.11
C ILE A 25 18.07 17.22 -10.86
N VAL A 26 18.99 17.51 -11.77
CA VAL A 26 20.41 17.17 -11.61
C VAL A 26 21.06 18.01 -10.54
N GLU A 27 20.68 19.28 -10.40
CA GLU A 27 21.15 20.15 -9.32
C GLU A 27 20.62 19.70 -7.95
N GLU A 28 19.36 19.27 -7.87
CA GLU A 28 18.73 18.81 -6.62
C GLU A 28 19.25 17.44 -6.15
N ILE A 29 19.43 16.51 -7.09
CA ILE A 29 19.75 15.10 -6.77
C ILE A 29 21.27 14.87 -6.70
N GLY A 30 22.01 15.41 -7.67
CA GLY A 30 23.44 15.14 -7.83
C GLY A 30 23.82 14.70 -9.25
N ARG A 31 25.13 14.63 -9.50
CA ARG A 31 25.74 14.34 -10.81
C ARG A 31 26.48 13.01 -10.87
N GLY A 32 26.70 12.35 -9.74
CA GLY A 32 27.47 11.11 -9.66
C GLY A 32 26.65 9.87 -10.02
N GLU A 33 27.32 8.72 -10.07
CA GLU A 33 26.71 7.43 -10.42
C GLU A 33 25.68 6.96 -9.39
N GLU A 34 25.79 7.39 -8.13
CA GLU A 34 24.81 7.15 -7.08
C GLU A 34 23.45 7.79 -7.36
N SER A 35 23.43 8.81 -8.23
CA SER A 35 22.25 9.61 -8.55
C SER A 35 21.43 9.05 -9.73
N VAL A 36 21.89 7.98 -10.40
CA VAL A 36 21.23 7.42 -11.60
C VAL A 36 19.78 7.02 -11.32
N ILE A 37 19.51 6.25 -10.26
CA ILE A 37 18.17 5.73 -9.98
C ILE A 37 17.18 6.88 -9.69
N PRO A 38 17.47 7.82 -8.77
CA PRO A 38 16.57 8.95 -8.51
C PRO A 38 16.33 9.85 -9.73
N ILE A 39 17.35 10.12 -10.56
CA ILE A 39 17.19 10.90 -11.79
C ILE A 39 16.23 10.20 -12.76
N LEU A 40 16.43 8.88 -13.00
CA LEU A 40 15.55 8.11 -13.87
C LEU A 40 14.11 8.05 -13.32
N GLN A 41 13.94 8.00 -11.99
CA GLN A 41 12.63 8.06 -11.36
C GLN A 41 11.95 9.41 -11.60
N ALA A 42 12.66 10.53 -11.42
CA ALA A 42 12.12 11.87 -11.67
C ALA A 42 11.73 12.09 -13.15
N ILE A 43 12.55 11.61 -14.09
CA ILE A 43 12.25 11.65 -15.53
C ILE A 43 11.00 10.82 -15.81
N GLN A 44 10.94 9.59 -15.31
CA GLN A 44 9.78 8.74 -15.51
C GLN A 44 8.52 9.31 -14.85
N ASP A 45 8.61 10.00 -13.72
CA ASP A 45 7.45 10.64 -13.09
C ASP A 45 6.88 11.76 -13.96
N ARG A 46 7.73 12.50 -14.68
CA ARG A 46 7.30 13.56 -15.62
C ARG A 46 6.78 13.00 -16.94
N TYR A 47 7.56 12.14 -17.60
CA TYR A 47 7.27 11.69 -18.96
C TYR A 47 6.50 10.37 -19.01
N ARG A 48 6.39 9.64 -17.89
CA ARG A 48 5.84 8.27 -17.74
C ARG A 48 6.68 7.16 -18.37
N TYR A 49 7.75 7.52 -19.08
CA TYR A 49 8.76 6.62 -19.63
C TYR A 49 10.11 7.35 -19.63
N LEU A 50 11.14 6.75 -20.20
CA LEU A 50 12.48 7.32 -20.34
C LEU A 50 12.74 7.67 -21.82
N PRO A 51 12.48 8.92 -22.25
CA PRO A 51 12.74 9.33 -23.62
C PRO A 51 14.24 9.42 -23.90
N GLU A 52 14.68 8.90 -25.05
CA GLU A 52 16.10 8.88 -25.42
C GLU A 52 16.75 10.28 -25.46
N PRO A 53 16.11 11.35 -26.00
CA PRO A 53 16.70 12.69 -25.99
C PRO A 53 16.96 13.22 -24.57
N ILE A 54 16.06 12.92 -23.63
CA ILE A 54 16.17 13.32 -22.22
C ILE A 54 17.34 12.58 -21.56
N LEU A 55 17.48 11.27 -21.79
CA LEU A 55 18.59 10.48 -21.27
C LEU A 55 19.95 10.94 -21.82
N LYS A 56 20.02 11.35 -23.10
CA LYS A 56 21.24 11.91 -23.69
C LYS A 56 21.66 13.18 -22.98
N ARG A 57 20.73 14.10 -22.72
CA ARG A 57 21.00 15.33 -21.98
C ARG A 57 21.52 15.06 -20.57
N VAL A 58 20.96 14.07 -19.86
CA VAL A 58 21.49 13.66 -18.54
C VAL A 58 22.96 13.27 -18.64
N CYS A 59 23.34 12.44 -19.61
CA CYS A 59 24.73 12.05 -19.82
C CYS A 59 25.65 13.24 -20.18
N GLU A 60 25.13 14.31 -20.78
CA GLU A 60 25.92 15.50 -21.15
C GLU A 60 26.26 16.39 -19.95
N ILE A 61 25.41 16.40 -18.92
CA ILE A 61 25.53 17.33 -17.77
C ILE A 61 25.92 16.65 -16.46
N THR A 62 26.09 15.33 -16.47
CA THR A 62 26.46 14.51 -15.30
C THR A 62 27.65 13.62 -15.61
N ASP A 63 28.23 13.00 -14.58
CA ASP A 63 29.28 12.00 -14.74
C ASP A 63 28.72 10.60 -15.10
N ILE A 64 27.41 10.52 -15.38
CA ILE A 64 26.70 9.28 -15.68
C ILE A 64 26.86 8.93 -17.15
N THR A 65 27.35 7.73 -17.40
CA THR A 65 27.52 7.21 -18.76
C THR A 65 26.24 6.56 -19.32
N PRO A 66 26.07 6.51 -20.64
CA PRO A 66 24.97 5.78 -21.27
C PRO A 66 24.89 4.30 -20.84
N SER A 67 26.05 3.66 -20.66
CA SER A 67 26.14 2.27 -20.20
C SER A 67 25.57 2.07 -18.79
N GLN A 68 25.82 3.02 -17.87
CA GLN A 68 25.25 2.99 -16.53
C GLN A 68 23.72 3.18 -16.58
N ILE A 69 23.22 4.13 -17.38
CA ILE A 69 21.77 4.34 -17.56
C ILE A 69 21.12 3.07 -18.08
N ILE A 70 21.64 2.48 -19.17
CA ILE A 70 21.07 1.26 -19.76
C ILE A 70 21.18 0.08 -18.79
N GLY A 71 22.32 -0.09 -18.11
CA GLY A 71 22.51 -1.14 -17.12
C GLY A 71 21.47 -1.07 -15.99
N VAL A 72 21.23 0.12 -15.44
CA VAL A 72 20.23 0.33 -14.37
C VAL A 72 18.81 0.20 -14.90
N SER A 73 18.48 0.91 -15.99
CA SER A 73 17.10 0.97 -16.52
C SER A 73 16.60 -0.38 -17.05
N THR A 74 17.48 -1.21 -17.60
CA THR A 74 17.09 -2.55 -18.07
C THR A 74 17.11 -3.61 -16.96
N PHE A 75 17.90 -3.40 -15.89
CA PHE A 75 17.92 -4.29 -14.74
C PHE A 75 16.66 -4.15 -13.88
N TYR A 76 16.23 -2.91 -13.61
CA TYR A 76 15.01 -2.66 -12.84
C TYR A 76 13.79 -2.57 -13.75
N THR A 77 12.91 -3.58 -13.69
CA THR A 77 11.69 -3.68 -14.51
C THR A 77 10.69 -2.53 -14.32
N GLN A 78 10.89 -1.67 -13.33
CA GLN A 78 10.05 -0.49 -13.08
C GLN A 78 10.28 0.63 -14.11
N PHE A 79 11.44 0.65 -14.77
CA PHE A 79 11.78 1.66 -15.77
C PHE A 79 11.24 1.28 -17.14
N ARG A 80 10.65 2.25 -17.82
CA ARG A 80 9.91 2.05 -19.06
C ARG A 80 10.60 2.78 -20.19
N HIS A 81 10.87 2.08 -21.27
CA HIS A 81 11.50 2.63 -22.47
C HIS A 81 10.51 2.95 -23.59
N ARG A 82 9.23 2.64 -23.37
CA ARG A 82 8.14 2.91 -24.32
C ARG A 82 7.09 3.78 -23.66
N PRO A 83 6.41 4.66 -24.41
CA PRO A 83 5.27 5.40 -23.91
C PRO A 83 4.23 4.45 -23.31
N VAL A 84 3.65 4.88 -22.20
CA VAL A 84 2.57 4.17 -21.51
C VAL A 84 1.39 5.11 -21.31
N GLY A 85 0.21 4.51 -21.09
CA GLY A 85 -1.01 5.21 -20.77
C GLY A 85 -0.93 5.94 -19.42
N LYS A 86 -2.01 6.66 -19.10
CA LYS A 86 -2.12 7.41 -17.85
C LYS A 86 -2.10 6.54 -16.59
N HIS A 87 -2.61 5.33 -16.68
CA HIS A 87 -2.83 4.41 -15.58
C HIS A 87 -2.25 3.03 -15.90
N ILE A 88 -1.60 2.41 -14.93
CA ILE A 88 -0.89 1.14 -15.12
C ILE A 88 -1.62 0.03 -14.37
N ILE A 89 -2.05 -0.99 -15.12
CA ILE A 89 -2.73 -2.17 -14.61
C ILE A 89 -1.70 -3.29 -14.47
N ASN A 90 -1.24 -3.53 -13.25
CA ASN A 90 -0.34 -4.62 -12.90
C ASN A 90 -1.14 -5.90 -12.62
N VAL A 91 -1.09 -6.87 -13.53
CA VAL A 91 -1.75 -8.17 -13.38
C VAL A 91 -0.77 -9.19 -12.79
N CYS A 92 -1.06 -9.65 -11.57
CA CYS A 92 -0.21 -10.60 -10.85
C CYS A 92 -0.25 -11.99 -11.49
N HIS A 93 0.93 -12.49 -11.84
CA HIS A 93 1.14 -13.84 -12.38
C HIS A 93 1.95 -14.73 -11.42
N GLY A 94 2.00 -14.36 -10.14
CA GLY A 94 2.65 -15.17 -9.12
C GLY A 94 1.93 -16.49 -8.93
N THR A 95 2.61 -17.47 -8.33
CA THR A 95 2.14 -18.86 -8.24
C THR A 95 0.68 -18.98 -7.81
N ALA A 96 0.27 -18.28 -6.75
CA ALA A 96 -1.11 -18.31 -6.26
C ALA A 96 -2.12 -17.75 -7.28
N CYS A 97 -1.77 -16.65 -7.97
CA CYS A 97 -2.64 -16.04 -8.97
C CYS A 97 -2.68 -16.86 -10.26
N HIS A 98 -1.55 -17.41 -10.68
CA HIS A 98 -1.47 -18.29 -11.83
C HIS A 98 -2.37 -19.52 -11.65
N VAL A 99 -2.26 -20.21 -10.51
CA VAL A 99 -3.12 -21.38 -10.18
C VAL A 99 -4.60 -20.99 -10.07
N LYS A 100 -4.90 -19.74 -9.66
CA LYS A 100 -6.26 -19.20 -9.59
C LYS A 100 -6.78 -18.62 -10.92
N GLY A 101 -6.03 -18.75 -12.02
CA GLY A 101 -6.48 -18.35 -13.36
C GLY A 101 -6.18 -16.90 -13.74
N SER A 102 -5.04 -16.33 -13.32
CA SER A 102 -4.65 -14.94 -13.65
C SER A 102 -4.60 -14.64 -15.15
N VAL A 103 -4.34 -15.66 -15.99
CA VAL A 103 -4.33 -15.52 -17.45
C VAL A 103 -5.70 -15.07 -17.95
N SER A 104 -6.78 -15.72 -17.49
CA SER A 104 -8.15 -15.36 -17.86
C SER A 104 -8.54 -13.96 -17.39
N ILE A 105 -7.95 -13.48 -16.29
CA ILE A 105 -8.11 -12.11 -15.82
C ILE A 105 -7.42 -11.13 -16.76
N GLN A 106 -6.17 -11.40 -17.14
CA GLN A 106 -5.45 -10.58 -18.12
C GLN A 106 -6.23 -10.50 -19.44
N ASP A 107 -6.71 -11.63 -19.95
CA ASP A 107 -7.49 -11.68 -21.20
C ASP A 107 -8.79 -10.89 -21.10
N ALA A 108 -9.43 -10.86 -19.94
CA ALA A 108 -10.62 -10.06 -19.70
C ALA A 108 -10.32 -8.55 -19.72
N PHE A 109 -9.19 -8.11 -19.14
CA PHE A 109 -8.75 -6.72 -19.26
C PHE A 109 -8.40 -6.36 -20.71
N CYS A 110 -7.66 -7.21 -21.43
CA CYS A 110 -7.32 -6.97 -22.84
C CYS A 110 -8.59 -6.81 -23.70
N ARG A 111 -9.60 -7.65 -23.50
CA ARG A 111 -10.89 -7.55 -24.20
C ARG A 111 -11.63 -6.27 -23.86
N GLN A 112 -11.69 -5.92 -22.57
CA GLN A 112 -12.39 -4.71 -22.10
C GLN A 112 -11.73 -3.43 -22.63
N LEU A 113 -10.41 -3.41 -22.71
CA LEU A 113 -9.60 -2.28 -23.21
C LEU A 113 -9.34 -2.33 -24.72
N ARG A 114 -9.90 -3.31 -25.44
CA ARG A 114 -9.74 -3.50 -26.89
C ARG A 114 -8.29 -3.58 -27.35
N LEU A 115 -7.44 -4.22 -26.55
CA LEU A 115 -6.04 -4.42 -26.88
C LEU A 115 -5.87 -5.52 -27.93
N SER A 116 -4.98 -5.27 -28.89
CA SER A 116 -4.55 -6.24 -29.90
C SER A 116 -3.31 -7.01 -29.44
N GLU A 117 -2.96 -8.10 -30.12
CA GLU A 117 -1.73 -8.84 -29.81
C GLU A 117 -0.49 -7.93 -29.87
N ASN A 118 0.38 -8.04 -28.89
CA ASN A 118 1.61 -7.24 -28.72
C ASN A 118 1.41 -5.73 -28.43
N ILE A 119 0.17 -5.28 -28.20
CA ILE A 119 -0.13 -3.94 -27.72
C ILE A 119 -0.60 -4.04 -26.27
N ASP A 120 0.10 -3.34 -25.38
CA ASP A 120 -0.20 -3.33 -23.95
C ASP A 120 -0.95 -2.08 -23.49
N THR A 121 -0.99 -1.04 -24.34
CA THR A 121 -1.62 0.26 -24.05
C THR A 121 -2.86 0.46 -24.92
N ASP A 122 -3.95 0.91 -24.30
CA ASP A 122 -5.23 1.09 -24.99
C ASP A 122 -5.18 2.21 -26.05
N PRO A 123 -6.06 2.17 -27.07
CA PRO A 123 -6.05 3.17 -28.14
C PRO A 123 -6.23 4.61 -27.66
N GLU A 124 -6.84 4.81 -26.49
CA GLU A 124 -7.06 6.12 -25.88
C GLU A 124 -5.86 6.61 -25.05
N GLY A 125 -4.84 5.77 -24.84
CA GLY A 125 -3.66 6.11 -24.03
C GLY A 125 -3.98 6.32 -22.55
N ILE A 126 -5.06 5.72 -22.05
CA ILE A 126 -5.53 5.82 -20.68
C ILE A 126 -4.93 4.71 -19.82
N PHE A 127 -4.91 3.47 -20.30
CA PHE A 127 -4.50 2.28 -19.55
C PHE A 127 -3.40 1.50 -20.26
N THR A 128 -2.37 1.09 -19.51
CA THR A 128 -1.40 0.09 -19.94
C THR A 128 -1.46 -1.14 -19.04
N ILE A 129 -1.61 -2.33 -19.62
CA ILE A 129 -1.57 -3.60 -18.90
C ILE A 129 -0.13 -4.12 -18.83
N GLN A 130 0.32 -4.46 -17.63
CA GLN A 130 1.62 -5.08 -17.42
C GLN A 130 1.48 -6.37 -16.64
N LYS A 131 2.22 -7.40 -17.06
CA LYS A 131 2.33 -8.65 -16.34
C LYS A 131 3.43 -8.52 -15.28
N VAL A 132 3.07 -8.78 -14.02
CA VAL A 132 4.03 -8.73 -12.90
C VAL A 132 4.17 -10.09 -12.24
N ALA A 133 5.37 -10.41 -11.76
CA ALA A 133 5.65 -11.72 -11.18
C ALA A 133 4.93 -11.94 -9.85
N CYS A 134 4.86 -10.96 -8.95
CA CYS A 134 4.13 -11.10 -7.68
C CYS A 134 3.81 -9.72 -7.10
N LEU A 135 2.59 -9.56 -6.57
CA LEU A 135 2.17 -8.37 -5.81
C LEU A 135 2.20 -8.56 -4.28
N GLY A 136 2.62 -9.74 -3.80
CA GLY A 136 2.67 -10.05 -2.36
C GLY A 136 1.30 -10.23 -1.69
N CYS A 137 0.21 -10.25 -2.46
CA CYS A 137 -1.17 -10.32 -1.97
C CYS A 137 -1.82 -11.69 -2.21
N CYS A 138 -1.09 -12.79 -2.02
CA CYS A 138 -1.53 -14.14 -2.41
C CYS A 138 -2.87 -14.58 -1.80
N THR A 139 -3.22 -14.06 -0.61
CA THR A 139 -4.51 -14.36 0.04
C THR A 139 -5.73 -13.77 -0.68
N LEU A 140 -5.49 -12.81 -1.59
CA LEU A 140 -6.50 -12.15 -2.41
C LEU A 140 -6.45 -12.62 -3.87
N ALA A 141 -5.74 -13.70 -4.18
CA ALA A 141 -5.58 -14.14 -5.56
C ALA A 141 -6.93 -14.56 -6.20
N PRO A 142 -7.15 -14.26 -7.51
CA PRO A 142 -6.33 -13.43 -8.39
C PRO A 142 -6.37 -11.94 -8.03
N VAL A 143 -5.21 -11.27 -8.16
CA VAL A 143 -5.05 -9.86 -7.76
C VAL A 143 -4.49 -9.02 -8.91
N VAL A 144 -5.02 -7.80 -9.02
CA VAL A 144 -4.56 -6.75 -9.94
C VAL A 144 -4.32 -5.47 -9.14
N GLN A 145 -3.37 -4.65 -9.54
CA GLN A 145 -3.15 -3.34 -8.96
C GLN A 145 -3.20 -2.26 -10.06
N ILE A 146 -3.96 -1.20 -9.84
CA ILE A 146 -4.04 -0.03 -10.75
C ILE A 146 -3.52 1.19 -9.97
N ASP A 147 -2.39 1.76 -10.39
CA ASP A 147 -1.72 2.91 -9.75
C ASP A 147 -1.63 2.83 -8.21
N GLY A 148 -1.32 1.63 -7.70
CA GLY A 148 -1.21 1.35 -6.26
C GLY A 148 -2.49 0.85 -5.59
N ILE A 149 -3.67 1.07 -6.19
CA ILE A 149 -4.93 0.52 -5.70
C ILE A 149 -5.01 -0.97 -6.01
N THR A 150 -5.20 -1.81 -4.99
CA THR A 150 -5.16 -3.27 -5.14
C THR A 150 -6.57 -3.87 -5.14
N TYR A 151 -6.88 -4.63 -6.18
CA TYR A 151 -8.15 -5.33 -6.38
C TYR A 151 -7.93 -6.83 -6.31
N GLY A 152 -8.65 -7.50 -5.40
CA GLY A 152 -8.50 -8.93 -5.12
C GLY A 152 -9.73 -9.77 -5.41
N HIS A 153 -9.57 -11.10 -5.35
CA HIS A 153 -10.59 -12.12 -5.63
C HIS A 153 -11.24 -11.94 -7.01
N LEU A 154 -10.45 -11.52 -7.99
CA LEU A 154 -10.98 -11.16 -9.28
C LEU A 154 -11.42 -12.39 -10.06
N THR A 155 -12.53 -12.22 -10.77
CA THR A 155 -13.01 -13.11 -11.82
C THR A 155 -13.12 -12.31 -13.13
N PRO A 156 -13.13 -12.96 -14.31
CA PRO A 156 -13.27 -12.26 -15.59
C PRO A 156 -14.47 -11.29 -15.61
N ASP A 157 -15.60 -11.68 -15.01
CA ASP A 157 -16.83 -10.87 -14.99
C ASP A 157 -16.75 -9.63 -14.10
N THR A 158 -15.80 -9.60 -13.16
CA THR A 158 -15.59 -8.45 -12.26
C THR A 158 -14.73 -7.35 -12.87
N VAL A 159 -14.02 -7.63 -13.98
CA VAL A 159 -13.09 -6.68 -14.60
C VAL A 159 -13.74 -5.33 -14.99
N PRO A 160 -14.93 -5.28 -15.62
CA PRO A 160 -15.57 -4.00 -15.94
C PRO A 160 -15.82 -3.15 -14.69
N LYS A 161 -16.30 -3.77 -13.61
CA LYS A 161 -16.57 -3.09 -12.33
C LYS A 161 -15.30 -2.51 -11.70
N VAL A 162 -14.16 -3.19 -11.86
CA VAL A 162 -12.87 -2.70 -11.36
C VAL A 162 -12.46 -1.42 -12.08
N LEU A 163 -12.61 -1.38 -13.41
CA LEU A 163 -12.27 -0.18 -14.19
C LEU A 163 -13.22 0.99 -13.85
N ASP A 164 -14.52 0.73 -13.74
CA ASP A 164 -15.51 1.73 -13.36
C ASP A 164 -15.24 2.29 -11.95
N ASP A 165 -14.97 1.41 -10.99
CA ASP A 165 -14.60 1.79 -9.62
C ASP A 165 -13.34 2.67 -9.61
N PHE A 166 -12.28 2.25 -10.33
CA PHE A 166 -11.04 2.99 -10.41
C PHE A 166 -11.25 4.39 -11.00
N LEU A 167 -11.97 4.50 -12.13
CA LEU A 167 -12.23 5.79 -12.77
C LEU A 167 -13.09 6.71 -11.90
N SER A 168 -14.09 6.17 -11.20
CA SER A 168 -14.92 6.94 -10.27
C SER A 168 -14.18 7.39 -9.01
N SER A 169 -13.21 6.59 -8.55
CA SER A 169 -12.41 6.86 -7.35
C SER A 169 -11.18 7.73 -7.63
N SER A 170 -10.59 7.65 -8.82
CA SER A 170 -9.38 8.39 -9.22
C SER A 170 -9.56 9.91 -9.07
N TYR A 171 -10.78 10.43 -9.26
CA TYR A 171 -11.10 11.84 -9.02
C TYR A 171 -10.92 12.28 -7.54
N LYS A 172 -10.83 11.34 -6.59
CA LYS A 172 -10.68 11.60 -5.15
C LYS A 172 -9.28 11.29 -4.60
N LEU A 173 -8.40 10.64 -5.37
CA LEU A 173 -7.13 10.08 -4.88
C LEU A 173 -5.89 10.99 -5.05
N SER A 174 -6.06 12.29 -5.31
CA SER A 174 -4.95 13.26 -5.47
C SER A 174 -4.12 13.53 -4.19
N HIS A 175 -4.23 12.69 -3.16
CA HIS A 175 -3.36 12.73 -2.00
C HIS A 175 -2.69 11.38 -1.82
N LYS A 176 -1.45 11.29 -2.32
CA LYS A 176 -0.43 10.34 -1.89
C LYS A 176 -0.29 10.55 -0.38
N SER A 177 -1.03 9.78 0.44
CA SER A 177 -0.88 9.90 1.89
C SER A 177 0.49 9.34 2.22
N GLU A 178 1.43 10.21 2.58
CA GLU A 178 2.62 9.79 3.29
C GLU A 178 2.13 9.03 4.53
N LEU A 179 2.33 7.71 4.49
CA LEU A 179 1.89 6.80 5.55
C LEU A 179 2.85 6.99 6.71
N ASP A 180 2.63 8.06 7.50
CA ASP A 180 3.38 8.34 8.71
C ASP A 180 3.34 7.13 9.68
N ASP A 181 4.50 6.83 10.27
CA ASP A 181 4.81 5.59 10.99
C ASP A 181 4.24 5.54 12.41
N GLY A 182 3.74 6.66 12.90
CA GLY A 182 2.93 6.71 14.11
C GLY A 182 2.46 8.12 14.40
N LEU A 183 1.15 8.35 14.37
CA LEU A 183 0.58 9.65 14.75
C LEU A 183 0.30 9.67 16.25
N ILE A 184 1.07 10.48 16.99
CA ILE A 184 0.71 10.90 18.34
C ILE A 184 -0.22 12.11 18.21
N ILE A 185 -1.51 11.89 18.46
CA ILE A 185 -2.55 12.89 18.17
C ILE A 185 -2.79 13.87 19.33
N SER A 186 -2.14 13.68 20.49
CA SER A 186 -2.36 14.55 21.65
C SER A 186 -1.18 14.64 22.61
N GLU A 187 -0.91 15.83 23.12
CA GLU A 187 0.11 16.08 24.14
C GLU A 187 -0.25 15.47 25.52
N GLY A 188 0.75 14.85 26.15
CA GLY A 188 0.71 14.24 27.48
C GLY A 188 0.88 12.72 27.48
N GLU A 189 0.85 12.12 28.67
CA GLU A 189 1.10 10.68 28.87
C GLU A 189 0.11 9.79 28.07
N GLU A 190 0.66 8.84 27.31
CA GLU A 190 -0.08 7.92 26.44
C GLU A 190 -1.01 7.02 27.25
N LYS A 191 -2.30 6.97 26.87
CA LYS A 191 -3.29 6.11 27.53
C LYS A 191 -3.52 4.79 26.82
N GLY A 192 -2.71 4.48 25.81
CA GLY A 192 -2.71 3.23 25.06
C GLY A 192 -2.27 3.42 23.61
N GLU A 193 -2.14 2.31 22.91
CA GLU A 193 -1.68 2.21 21.53
C GLU A 193 -2.75 1.50 20.69
N ILE A 194 -3.02 2.00 19.49
CA ILE A 194 -3.91 1.37 18.51
C ILE A 194 -3.05 0.95 17.33
N ARG A 195 -2.92 -0.36 17.13
CA ARG A 195 -2.13 -0.97 16.06
C ARG A 195 -3.03 -1.35 14.90
N LEU A 196 -2.56 -1.07 13.69
CA LEU A 196 -3.25 -1.42 12.46
C LEU A 196 -2.24 -1.88 11.40
N GLY A 197 -2.46 -3.06 10.85
CA GLY A 197 -1.66 -3.57 9.74
C GLY A 197 -1.93 -2.76 8.48
N LEU A 198 -0.88 -2.20 7.87
CA LEU A 198 -0.94 -1.43 6.62
C LEU A 198 -0.08 -2.04 5.51
N GLY A 199 0.15 -3.35 5.57
CA GLY A 199 0.76 -4.08 4.45
C GLY A 199 -0.20 -4.20 3.26
N SER A 200 0.30 -4.67 2.12
CA SER A 200 -0.43 -4.70 0.84
C SER A 200 -1.78 -5.42 0.94
N CYS A 201 -1.85 -6.58 1.59
CA CYS A 201 -3.11 -7.32 1.81
C CYS A 201 -4.11 -6.54 2.66
N CYS A 202 -3.63 -5.76 3.63
CA CYS A 202 -4.47 -5.00 4.55
C CYS A 202 -5.07 -3.78 3.85
N ILE A 203 -4.24 -3.04 3.11
CA ILE A 203 -4.68 -1.89 2.32
C ILE A 203 -5.69 -2.33 1.26
N ALA A 204 -5.44 -3.44 0.56
CA ALA A 204 -6.37 -4.00 -0.42
C ALA A 204 -7.75 -4.34 0.18
N LYS A 205 -7.85 -4.54 1.50
CA LYS A 205 -9.11 -4.77 2.21
C LYS A 205 -9.66 -3.52 2.92
N GLY A 206 -9.08 -2.35 2.69
CA GLY A 206 -9.57 -1.08 3.22
C GLY A 206 -9.00 -0.64 4.57
N SER A 207 -7.87 -1.21 5.02
CA SER A 207 -7.22 -0.75 6.26
C SER A 207 -6.82 0.72 6.23
N ASP A 208 -6.52 1.29 5.06
CA ASP A 208 -6.25 2.71 4.87
C ASP A 208 -7.45 3.58 5.27
N LYS A 209 -8.67 3.20 4.86
CA LYS A 209 -9.91 3.89 5.23
C LYS A 209 -10.16 3.83 6.74
N VAL A 210 -9.93 2.65 7.34
CA VAL A 210 -10.00 2.45 8.79
C VAL A 210 -8.98 3.33 9.52
N ARG A 211 -7.75 3.46 9.01
CA ARG A 211 -6.72 4.36 9.58
C ARG A 211 -7.16 5.81 9.54
N SER A 212 -7.65 6.28 8.39
CA SER A 212 -8.12 7.66 8.24
C SER A 212 -9.24 7.98 9.23
N GLU A 213 -10.17 7.04 9.43
CA GLU A 213 -11.25 7.23 10.40
C GLU A 213 -10.76 7.12 11.85
N LEU A 214 -9.75 6.29 12.12
CA LEU A 214 -9.11 6.22 13.44
C LEU A 214 -8.49 7.56 13.82
N ILE A 215 -7.73 8.16 12.90
CA ILE A 215 -7.11 9.47 13.08
C ILE A 215 -8.18 10.52 13.37
N LYS A 216 -9.24 10.59 12.54
CA LYS A 216 -10.36 11.52 12.72
C LYS A 216 -11.05 11.33 14.08
N SER A 217 -11.34 10.09 14.46
CA SER A 217 -12.01 9.76 15.72
C SER A 217 -11.16 10.15 16.93
N VAL A 218 -9.86 9.81 16.93
CA VAL A 218 -8.94 10.17 18.02
C VAL A 218 -8.80 11.69 18.15
N GLN A 219 -8.71 12.42 17.03
CA GLN A 219 -8.69 13.89 16.99
C GLN A 219 -9.99 14.49 17.53
N LYS A 220 -11.14 14.07 16.96
CA LYS A 220 -12.50 14.53 17.32
C LYS A 220 -12.77 14.41 18.81
N HIS A 221 -12.33 13.31 19.43
CA HIS A 221 -12.58 13.05 20.84
C HIS A 221 -11.43 13.42 21.77
N LYS A 222 -10.36 14.02 21.25
CA LYS A 222 -9.15 14.42 21.99
C LYS A 222 -8.59 13.27 22.83
N ILE A 223 -8.53 12.09 22.22
CA ILE A 223 -8.08 10.85 22.86
C ILE A 223 -6.56 10.80 22.84
N ARG A 224 -5.99 10.37 23.97
CA ARG A 224 -4.55 10.17 24.12
C ARG A 224 -4.15 8.75 23.77
N ALA A 225 -4.11 8.44 22.49
CA ALA A 225 -3.68 7.13 21.99
C ALA A 225 -2.73 7.31 20.80
N LYS A 226 -1.66 6.51 20.76
CA LYS A 226 -0.76 6.41 19.61
C LYS A 226 -1.41 5.52 18.57
N ILE A 227 -1.59 6.01 17.34
CA ILE A 227 -1.99 5.16 16.22
C ILE A 227 -0.73 4.69 15.52
N LYS A 228 -0.45 3.40 15.60
CA LYS A 228 0.78 2.79 15.12
C LYS A 228 0.50 1.91 13.90
N ARG A 229 1.28 2.09 12.84
CA ARG A 229 1.33 1.10 11.76
C ARG A 229 2.12 -0.11 12.23
N VAL A 230 1.64 -1.29 11.92
CA VAL A 230 2.38 -2.52 12.19
C VAL A 230 2.57 -3.32 10.90
N GLY A 231 3.54 -4.24 10.94
CA GLY A 231 3.82 -5.15 9.84
C GLY A 231 2.68 -6.13 9.55
N CYS A 232 3.02 -7.27 8.93
CA CYS A 232 2.05 -8.31 8.64
C CYS A 232 1.36 -8.78 9.93
N VAL A 233 0.03 -8.89 9.88
CA VAL A 233 -0.82 -9.34 11.00
C VAL A 233 -1.15 -10.83 10.92
N GLY A 234 -0.61 -11.55 9.92
CA GLY A 234 -0.74 -13.00 9.74
C GLY A 234 -2.10 -13.51 9.29
N ILE A 235 -3.20 -12.80 9.56
CA ILE A 235 -4.56 -13.24 9.27
C ILE A 235 -5.24 -12.34 8.23
N CYS A 236 -4.67 -12.31 7.02
CA CYS A 236 -5.15 -11.43 5.93
C CYS A 236 -6.62 -11.68 5.53
N HIS A 237 -7.18 -12.86 5.80
CA HIS A 237 -8.60 -13.11 5.53
C HIS A 237 -9.54 -12.38 6.51
N GLN A 238 -9.04 -11.96 7.68
CA GLN A 238 -9.77 -11.23 8.72
C GLN A 238 -9.45 -9.72 8.76
N THR A 239 -8.60 -9.21 7.86
CA THR A 239 -8.32 -7.77 7.80
C THR A 239 -9.50 -6.98 7.20
N PRO A 240 -9.67 -5.69 7.54
CA PRO A 240 -8.85 -4.86 8.44
C PRO A 240 -8.83 -5.32 9.90
N LEU A 241 -7.63 -5.40 10.49
CA LEU A 241 -7.42 -5.81 11.88
C LEU A 241 -6.95 -4.62 12.72
N VAL A 242 -7.69 -4.30 13.77
CA VAL A 242 -7.34 -3.24 14.73
C VAL A 242 -7.06 -3.89 16.08
N GLU A 243 -5.85 -3.72 16.60
CA GLU A 243 -5.50 -4.12 17.96
C GLU A 243 -5.42 -2.87 18.86
N VAL A 244 -6.16 -2.85 19.95
CA VAL A 244 -6.08 -1.80 20.97
C VAL A 244 -5.31 -2.33 22.17
N VAL A 245 -4.14 -1.77 22.43
CA VAL A 245 -3.24 -2.12 23.54
C VAL A 245 -3.35 -1.07 24.64
N MET A 246 -3.78 -1.49 25.82
CA MET A 246 -3.90 -0.62 26.98
C MET A 246 -2.56 -0.49 27.73
N PRO A 247 -2.35 0.54 28.59
CA PRO A 247 -1.09 0.75 29.31
C PRO A 247 -0.69 -0.42 30.23
N ASN A 248 -1.66 -1.24 30.65
CA ASN A 248 -1.43 -2.47 31.40
C ASN A 248 -1.09 -3.68 30.52
N LYS A 249 -0.72 -3.46 29.25
CA LYS A 249 -0.41 -4.47 28.22
C LYS A 249 -1.55 -5.43 27.88
N ARG A 250 -2.79 -5.19 28.34
CA ARG A 250 -3.95 -5.94 27.84
C ARG A 250 -4.28 -5.46 26.43
N SER A 251 -4.40 -6.38 25.49
CA SER A 251 -4.81 -6.06 24.13
C SER A 251 -6.20 -6.60 23.77
N TYR A 252 -6.85 -5.91 22.83
CA TYR A 252 -8.15 -6.26 22.29
C TYR A 252 -8.06 -6.22 20.77
N LEU A 253 -8.33 -7.36 20.12
CA LEU A 253 -8.24 -7.49 18.67
C LEU A 253 -9.64 -7.44 18.04
N TYR A 254 -9.78 -6.62 17.01
CA TYR A 254 -11.00 -6.47 16.22
C TYR A 254 -10.72 -6.84 14.76
N ALA A 255 -11.49 -7.77 14.21
CA ALA A 255 -11.39 -8.21 12.81
C ALA A 255 -12.47 -7.61 11.92
N LYS A 256 -12.18 -7.58 10.61
CA LYS A 256 -13.08 -7.09 9.56
C LYS A 256 -13.66 -5.71 9.87
N VAL A 257 -12.86 -4.88 10.51
CA VAL A 257 -13.27 -3.54 10.96
C VAL A 257 -13.60 -2.69 9.75
N THR A 258 -14.78 -2.07 9.73
CA THR A 258 -15.15 -1.07 8.74
C THR A 258 -14.88 0.34 9.27
N PRO A 259 -14.82 1.39 8.43
CA PRO A 259 -14.67 2.76 8.90
C PRO A 259 -15.73 3.15 9.94
N GLU A 260 -16.97 2.69 9.77
CA GLU A 260 -18.07 3.04 10.66
C GLU A 260 -17.90 2.46 12.07
N ASP A 261 -17.28 1.28 12.20
CA ASP A 261 -17.01 0.64 13.49
C ASP A 261 -16.04 1.45 14.36
N VAL A 262 -15.17 2.25 13.73
CA VAL A 262 -14.00 2.86 14.36
C VAL A 262 -14.35 3.73 15.55
N GLU A 263 -15.33 4.64 15.42
CA GLU A 263 -15.71 5.56 16.50
C GLU A 263 -16.13 4.79 17.76
N SER A 264 -16.87 3.70 17.56
CA SER A 264 -17.37 2.86 18.66
C SER A 264 -16.25 2.05 19.35
N ILE A 265 -15.30 1.51 18.57
CA ILE A 265 -14.13 0.77 19.10
C ILE A 265 -13.26 1.70 19.94
N VAL A 266 -12.97 2.89 19.42
CA VAL A 266 -12.13 3.89 20.09
C VAL A 266 -12.78 4.32 21.42
N LEU A 267 -14.06 4.69 21.41
CA LEU A 267 -14.77 5.17 22.60
C LEU A 267 -15.00 4.08 23.67
N ARG A 268 -14.96 2.80 23.28
CA ARG A 268 -15.06 1.67 24.22
C ARG A 268 -13.84 1.57 25.14
N HIS A 269 -12.65 1.86 24.62
CA HIS A 269 -11.38 1.72 25.34
C HIS A 269 -10.88 3.03 25.93
N PHE A 270 -11.04 4.11 25.18
CA PHE A 270 -10.57 5.43 25.55
C PHE A 270 -11.76 6.32 25.92
N LYS A 271 -12.07 6.39 27.21
CA LYS A 271 -13.14 7.28 27.70
C LYS A 271 -12.73 8.75 27.50
N PRO A 272 -13.53 9.57 26.80
CA PRO A 272 -13.26 11.01 26.70
C PRO A 272 -13.40 11.69 28.07
N LYS A 273 -12.65 12.78 28.29
CA LYS A 273 -12.77 13.59 29.52
C LYS A 273 -14.10 14.35 29.50
N GLY A 274 -15.09 13.91 30.29
CA GLY A 274 -16.33 14.68 30.52
C GLY A 274 -17.54 13.83 30.95
N VAL A 275 -18.20 14.26 32.04
CA VAL A 275 -19.35 13.58 32.67
C VAL A 275 -20.58 13.54 31.75
N PHE A 276 -20.70 14.48 30.81
CA PHE A 276 -21.87 14.66 29.94
C PHE A 276 -22.12 13.56 28.90
N ARG A 277 -21.16 12.66 28.64
CA ARG A 277 -21.28 11.66 27.55
C ARG A 277 -21.81 10.28 27.97
N LYS A 278 -21.99 10.04 29.27
CA LYS A 278 -22.72 8.86 29.76
C LYS A 278 -24.17 8.83 29.23
N ILE A 279 -24.75 9.99 28.98
CA ILE A 279 -26.11 10.18 28.48
C ILE A 279 -26.18 10.03 26.94
N ALA A 280 -25.15 10.50 26.23
CA ALA A 280 -25.06 10.37 24.77
C ALA A 280 -24.93 8.91 24.30
N ASN A 281 -24.23 8.05 25.06
CA ASN A 281 -24.12 6.61 24.74
C ASN A 281 -25.43 5.83 24.93
N ILE A 282 -26.34 6.34 25.77
CA ILE A 282 -27.66 5.73 25.98
C ILE A 282 -28.62 6.16 24.87
N THR A 283 -28.57 7.43 24.48
CA THR A 283 -29.44 8.00 23.45
C THR A 283 -29.05 7.54 22.04
N SER A 284 -27.76 7.41 21.71
CA SER A 284 -27.33 6.83 20.42
C SER A 284 -27.87 5.40 20.26
N LYS A 285 -27.76 4.55 21.30
CA LYS A 285 -28.30 3.18 21.28
C LYS A 285 -29.82 3.09 21.11
N ILE A 286 -30.56 4.12 21.51
CA ILE A 286 -32.02 4.16 21.38
C ILE A 286 -32.42 4.71 20.00
N ILE A 287 -31.71 5.72 19.52
CA ILE A 287 -31.93 6.36 18.22
C ILE A 287 -31.53 5.41 17.07
N ASP A 288 -30.40 4.72 17.19
CA ASP A 288 -29.93 3.72 16.21
C ASP A 288 -30.87 2.51 16.14
N LYS A 289 -31.56 2.18 17.23
CA LYS A 289 -32.58 1.11 17.27
C LYS A 289 -33.93 1.55 16.68
N ALA A 290 -34.17 2.85 16.55
CA ALA A 290 -35.44 3.40 16.09
C ALA A 290 -35.43 3.83 14.62
N LEU A 291 -34.27 4.13 14.03
CA LEU A 291 -34.15 4.71 12.69
C LEU A 291 -33.75 3.71 11.58
N THR A 292 -33.19 2.55 11.93
CA THR A 292 -32.70 1.58 10.95
C THR A 292 -33.11 0.17 11.35
N ASP A 293 -34.07 -0.41 10.62
CA ASP A 293 -34.45 -1.83 10.68
C ASP A 293 -33.35 -2.76 10.11
N GLU A 294 -32.18 -2.21 9.76
CA GLU A 294 -30.94 -2.95 9.59
C GLU A 294 -30.21 -3.02 10.94
N SER A 295 -30.29 -4.18 11.57
CA SER A 295 -29.54 -4.49 12.77
C SER A 295 -28.03 -4.37 12.51
N TRP A 296 -27.45 -3.25 12.92
CA TRP A 296 -26.00 -3.13 13.10
C TRP A 296 -25.52 -4.29 13.99
N GLU A 297 -24.75 -5.22 13.43
CA GLU A 297 -24.24 -6.35 14.18
C GLU A 297 -23.29 -5.84 15.28
N PRO A 298 -23.42 -6.30 16.54
CA PRO A 298 -22.72 -5.68 17.64
C PRO A 298 -21.19 -5.87 17.53
N ILE A 299 -20.43 -4.83 17.90
CA ILE A 299 -18.94 -4.80 18.01
C ILE A 299 -18.35 -6.03 18.73
N THR A 300 -19.13 -6.71 19.57
CA THR A 300 -18.76 -7.97 20.23
C THR A 300 -18.57 -9.15 19.27
N ARG A 301 -19.15 -9.12 18.06
CA ARG A 301 -18.97 -10.15 17.03
C ARG A 301 -17.58 -10.09 16.39
N TYR A 302 -17.01 -8.89 16.28
CA TYR A 302 -15.70 -8.65 15.67
C TYR A 302 -14.55 -8.68 16.68
N SER A 303 -14.84 -8.54 17.98
CA SER A 303 -13.82 -8.73 19.01
C SER A 303 -13.38 -10.18 19.04
N ILE A 304 -12.24 -10.45 18.42
CA ILE A 304 -11.60 -11.74 18.49
C ILE A 304 -10.94 -11.81 19.87
N SER A 305 -11.40 -12.76 20.68
CA SER A 305 -10.51 -13.26 21.72
C SER A 305 -9.42 -14.05 21.02
N VAL A 306 -8.16 -13.90 21.43
CA VAL A 306 -7.09 -14.83 21.01
C VAL A 306 -7.52 -16.30 21.25
N ARG A 307 -8.47 -16.53 22.17
CA ARG A 307 -9.10 -17.81 22.51
C ARG A 307 -10.31 -18.21 21.65
N ASP A 308 -10.64 -17.46 20.60
CA ASP A 308 -11.64 -17.90 19.62
C ASP A 308 -11.12 -19.19 18.96
N PRO A 309 -11.88 -20.30 18.94
CA PRO A 309 -11.36 -21.61 18.54
C PRO A 309 -10.70 -21.63 17.15
N HIS A 310 -11.20 -20.85 16.20
CA HIS A 310 -10.63 -20.83 14.84
C HIS A 310 -9.35 -20.00 14.75
N VAL A 311 -9.25 -18.95 15.56
CA VAL A 311 -8.07 -18.07 15.60
C VAL A 311 -6.98 -18.65 16.50
N SER A 312 -7.35 -19.21 17.65
CA SER A 312 -6.46 -19.95 18.56
C SER A 312 -5.89 -21.18 17.87
N ALA A 313 -6.71 -21.95 17.14
CA ALA A 313 -6.22 -23.11 16.38
C ALA A 313 -5.17 -22.73 15.34
N PHE A 314 -5.28 -21.54 14.74
CA PHE A 314 -4.27 -21.01 13.83
C PHE A 314 -3.05 -20.52 14.61
N LEU A 315 -3.19 -19.59 15.56
CA LEU A 315 -2.08 -18.88 16.18
C LEU A 315 -1.38 -19.63 17.33
N GLU A 316 -2.11 -20.29 18.24
CA GLU A 316 -1.56 -20.78 19.51
C GLU A 316 -0.57 -21.94 19.36
N LYS A 317 -0.67 -22.70 18.27
CA LYS A 317 0.23 -23.84 18.00
C LYS A 317 1.44 -23.44 17.16
N GLN A 318 1.52 -22.20 16.68
CA GLN A 318 2.62 -21.74 15.84
C GLN A 318 3.76 -21.16 16.69
N LYS A 319 4.99 -21.60 16.41
CA LYS A 319 6.18 -20.93 16.91
C LYS A 319 6.66 -19.92 15.87
N HIS A 320 6.43 -18.64 16.15
CA HIS A 320 6.81 -17.54 15.28
C HIS A 320 8.30 -17.22 15.44
N ILE A 321 9.13 -17.80 14.57
CA ILE A 321 10.58 -17.51 14.54
C ILE A 321 10.86 -16.42 13.51
N ALA A 322 10.47 -16.62 12.25
CA ALA A 322 10.67 -15.62 11.18
C ALA A 322 9.69 -14.44 11.26
N THR A 323 8.57 -14.62 11.94
CA THR A 323 7.52 -13.60 12.15
C THR A 323 7.40 -13.21 13.62
N GLU A 324 8.49 -13.39 14.37
CA GLU A 324 8.61 -12.84 15.72
C GLU A 324 8.29 -11.34 15.64
N TYR A 325 7.36 -10.87 16.48
CA TYR A 325 6.83 -9.49 16.49
C TYR A 325 5.91 -9.07 15.34
N ALA A 326 5.41 -10.00 14.53
CA ALA A 326 4.33 -9.73 13.58
C ALA A 326 3.15 -9.01 14.25
N GLY A 327 2.63 -7.96 13.60
CA GLY A 327 1.56 -7.11 14.13
C GLY A 327 1.95 -6.24 15.33
N SER A 328 3.22 -6.22 15.76
CA SER A 328 3.69 -5.42 16.90
C SER A 328 4.67 -4.32 16.51
N ILE A 329 5.70 -4.65 15.71
CA ILE A 329 6.73 -3.71 15.28
C ILE A 329 6.28 -2.93 14.04
N SER A 330 6.64 -1.64 13.99
CA SER A 330 6.56 -0.84 12.77
C SER A 330 7.67 -1.24 11.81
N PRO A 331 7.38 -1.63 10.56
CA PRO A 331 8.38 -2.11 9.60
C PRO A 331 9.35 -1.01 9.10
N THR A 332 9.08 0.25 9.46
CA THR A 332 9.79 1.44 9.01
C THR A 332 10.47 2.20 10.15
N ASP A 333 10.30 1.73 11.40
CA ASP A 333 10.93 2.31 12.60
C ASP A 333 12.22 1.56 12.93
N LEU A 334 13.36 2.19 12.62
CA LEU A 334 14.69 1.60 12.86
C LEU A 334 15.01 1.49 14.36
N ASP A 335 14.61 2.48 15.16
CA ASP A 335 14.90 2.49 16.59
C ASP A 335 14.15 1.36 17.28
N GLU A 336 12.86 1.19 16.95
CA GLU A 336 12.08 0.05 17.43
C GLU A 336 12.70 -1.29 16.98
N TYR A 337 13.18 -1.39 15.74
CA TYR A 337 13.85 -2.61 15.28
C TYR A 337 15.12 -2.92 16.10
N LEU A 338 15.94 -1.91 16.40
CA LEU A 338 17.13 -2.06 17.23
C LEU A 338 16.80 -2.44 18.68
N GLU A 339 15.78 -1.82 19.28
CA GLU A 339 15.31 -2.14 20.64
C GLU A 339 14.85 -3.60 20.77
N ASN A 340 14.32 -4.18 19.69
CA ASN A 340 13.91 -5.57 19.62
C ASN A 340 15.02 -6.52 19.13
N GLY A 341 16.29 -6.11 19.26
CA GLY A 341 17.44 -6.95 18.95
C GLY A 341 17.80 -7.02 17.47
N GLY A 342 17.40 -6.02 16.69
CA GLY A 342 17.80 -5.85 15.30
C GLY A 342 19.32 -5.94 15.12
N PHE A 343 19.74 -6.60 14.03
CA PHE A 343 21.14 -6.84 13.68
C PHE A 343 21.99 -7.64 14.68
N ILE A 344 21.46 -8.10 15.83
CA ILE A 344 22.24 -8.94 16.77
C ILE A 344 22.74 -10.21 16.07
N ALA A 345 21.89 -10.86 15.28
CA ALA A 345 22.27 -12.05 14.52
C ALA A 345 23.38 -11.74 13.48
N LEU A 346 23.25 -10.62 12.76
CA LEU A 346 24.28 -10.19 11.80
C LEU A 346 25.62 -9.91 12.50
N LYS A 347 25.59 -9.19 13.62
CA LYS A 347 26.77 -8.91 14.44
C LYS A 347 27.44 -10.22 14.87
N LYS A 348 26.66 -11.17 15.39
CA LYS A 348 27.16 -12.49 15.78
C LYS A 348 27.83 -13.22 14.61
N CYS A 349 27.21 -13.22 13.43
CA CYS A 349 27.81 -13.83 12.24
C CYS A 349 29.14 -13.16 11.86
N LEU A 350 29.25 -11.84 11.97
CA LEU A 350 30.47 -11.12 11.61
C LEU A 350 31.60 -11.28 12.64
N THR A 351 31.26 -11.45 13.92
CA THR A 351 32.26 -11.48 15.01
C THR A 351 32.60 -12.89 15.50
N GLU A 352 31.71 -13.86 15.36
CA GLU A 352 31.87 -15.21 15.95
C GLU A 352 31.90 -16.34 14.90
N LEU A 353 31.51 -16.09 13.65
CA LEU A 353 31.54 -17.08 12.55
C LEU A 353 32.64 -16.80 11.50
N ASN A 354 33.48 -15.79 11.75
CA ASN A 354 34.80 -15.66 11.12
C ASN A 354 35.88 -16.39 11.96
#